data_AF-A0A0Q5KHH6-F1
#
_entry.id   AF-A0A0Q5KHH6-F1
#
_cell.length_a   1.000
_cell.length_b   1.000
_cell.length_c   1.000
_cell.angle_alpha   90.00
_cell.angle_beta   90.00
_cell.angle_gamma   90.00
#
_symmetry.space_group_name_H-M   'P 1'
#
loop_
_entity.id
_entity.type
_entity.pdbx_description
1 polymer ?
#
loop_
_entity_poly.entity_id
_entity_poly.type
_entity_poly.pdbx_seq_one_letter_code
_entity_poly.pdbx_strand_id
1 'polypeptide(L)'
;MSIASMVQLPVAALGAGPVVQHITESDLLSTPPRITDPSRVMGRVESGGLGRPSFVVVECADGRIPAALVLEYGETDAERTRPARVWSLARGKGSAPLYRLSGDSSSGGYVSA
;
A
#
# COMPACT_ATOMS: atom_id res chain seq x y z
N MET A 1 -24.02 36.33 14.97
CA MET A 1 -23.26 35.73 13.86
C MET A 1 -22.87 34.31 14.27
N SER A 2 -23.44 33.30 13.62
CA SER A 2 -22.91 31.92 13.56
C SER A 2 -21.46 31.94 13.01
N ILE A 3 -20.58 30.95 13.18
CA ILE A 3 -20.71 29.53 12.77
C ILE A 3 -19.76 28.62 13.60
N ALA A 4 -20.30 27.47 14.02
CA ALA A 4 -19.74 26.15 14.34
C ALA A 4 -18.28 26.05 14.87
N SER A 5 -18.09 25.62 16.12
CA SER A 5 -17.98 24.19 16.46
C SER A 5 -17.07 23.40 15.51
N MET A 6 -15.76 23.60 15.63
CA MET A 6 -14.82 22.54 15.29
C MET A 6 -14.89 21.50 16.39
N VAL A 7 -15.72 20.48 16.17
CA VAL A 7 -15.58 19.21 16.88
C VAL A 7 -14.23 18.64 16.44
N GLN A 8 -13.21 18.92 17.25
CA GLN A 8 -11.94 18.20 17.20
C GLN A 8 -12.27 16.77 17.61
N LEU A 9 -12.57 15.92 16.63
CA LEU A 9 -12.73 14.49 16.86
C LEU A 9 -11.39 13.99 17.42
N PRO A 10 -11.36 13.48 18.66
CA PRO A 10 -10.14 12.87 19.18
C PRO A 10 -9.87 11.63 18.32
N VAL A 11 -8.71 11.58 17.69
CA VAL A 11 -8.14 10.34 17.11
C VAL A 11 -7.73 9.43 18.27
N ALA A 12 -8.73 9.00 19.04
CA ALA A 12 -8.61 8.13 20.20
C ALA A 12 -9.71 7.05 20.13
N ALA A 13 -9.99 6.57 18.92
CA ALA A 13 -10.85 5.42 18.70
C ALA A 13 -10.38 4.70 17.43
N LEU A 14 -9.36 3.84 17.57
CA LEU A 14 -9.09 2.59 16.83
C LEU A 14 -7.62 2.19 17.07
N GLY A 15 -7.42 1.10 17.80
CA GLY A 15 -6.09 0.58 18.13
C GLY A 15 -5.29 0.12 16.90
N ALA A 16 -3.96 0.19 17.02
CA ALA A 16 -2.95 -0.13 16.02
C ALA A 16 -3.04 0.74 14.74
N GLY A 17 -1.99 1.50 14.46
CA GLY A 17 -1.85 2.17 13.17
C GLY A 17 -1.97 1.18 12.00
N PRO A 18 -2.26 1.66 10.78
CA PRO A 18 -2.34 0.79 9.61
C PRO A 18 -1.04 -0.01 9.47
N VAL A 19 -1.14 -1.34 9.36
CA VAL A 19 0.03 -2.20 9.11
C VAL A 19 0.57 -1.86 7.73
N VAL A 20 1.86 -1.51 7.63
CA VAL A 20 2.52 -1.17 6.37
C VAL A 20 3.64 -2.18 6.11
N GLN A 21 3.72 -2.69 4.90
CA GLN A 21 4.84 -3.55 4.47
C GLN A 21 5.67 -2.81 3.43
N HIS A 22 6.98 -2.69 3.70
CA HIS A 22 7.95 -2.20 2.73
C HIS A 22 8.37 -3.34 1.81
N ILE A 23 8.37 -3.08 0.52
CA ILE A 23 8.70 -4.02 -0.53
C ILE A 23 9.73 -3.41 -1.48
N THR A 24 10.41 -4.27 -2.23
CA THR A 24 11.38 -3.94 -3.27
C THR A 24 10.84 -4.32 -4.64
N GLU A 25 11.47 -3.86 -5.72
CA GLU A 25 11.09 -4.26 -7.08
C GLU A 25 11.19 -5.78 -7.29
N SER A 26 12.13 -6.44 -6.59
CA SER A 26 12.31 -7.90 -6.67
C SER A 26 11.18 -8.68 -6.02
N ASP A 27 10.41 -8.06 -5.13
CA ASP A 27 9.23 -8.68 -4.51
C ASP A 27 8.02 -8.69 -5.46
N LEU A 28 8.06 -7.90 -6.54
CA LEU A 28 7.00 -7.83 -7.55
C LEU A 28 7.13 -8.98 -8.55
N LEU A 29 6.23 -9.94 -8.42
CA LEU A 29 6.15 -11.12 -9.27
C LEU A 29 5.24 -10.88 -10.47
N SER A 30 5.68 -11.33 -11.65
CA SER A 30 4.88 -11.27 -12.89
C SER A 30 3.81 -12.36 -12.97
N THR A 31 3.95 -13.43 -12.18
CA THR A 31 3.00 -14.54 -12.10
C THR A 31 2.51 -14.70 -10.66
N PRO A 32 1.22 -15.05 -10.44
CA PRO A 32 0.71 -15.25 -9.10
C PRO A 32 1.42 -16.44 -8.43
N PRO A 33 2.06 -16.26 -7.27
CA PRO A 33 2.64 -17.36 -6.51
C PRO A 33 1.54 -18.23 -5.87
N ARG A 34 1.83 -19.52 -5.68
CA ARG A 34 1.02 -20.39 -4.82
C ARG A 34 1.55 -20.31 -3.39
N ILE A 35 0.70 -19.92 -2.45
CA ILE A 35 1.07 -19.76 -1.05
C ILE A 35 0.44 -20.91 -0.24
N THR A 36 1.28 -21.63 0.51
CA THR A 36 0.86 -22.72 1.40
C THR A 36 1.06 -22.36 2.88
N ASP A 37 1.76 -21.26 3.16
CA ASP A 37 2.00 -20.76 4.51
C ASP A 37 0.84 -19.85 4.95
N PRO A 38 0.14 -20.16 6.05
CA PRO A 38 -0.98 -19.36 6.54
C PRO A 38 -0.60 -17.97 7.05
N SER A 39 0.69 -17.72 7.35
CA SER A 39 1.20 -16.40 7.73
C SER A 39 1.40 -15.47 6.53
N ARG A 40 1.22 -15.99 5.31
CA ARG A 40 1.46 -15.28 4.05
C ARG A 40 0.22 -15.31 3.17
N VAL A 41 0.03 -14.24 2.41
CA VAL A 41 -1.02 -14.18 1.39
C VAL A 41 -0.47 -13.62 0.09
N MET A 42 -1.03 -14.06 -1.04
CA MET A 42 -0.74 -13.46 -2.33
C MET A 42 -1.56 -12.17 -2.47
N GLY A 43 -0.88 -11.04 -2.57
CA GLY A 43 -1.48 -9.74 -2.87
C GLY A 43 -1.37 -9.43 -4.36
N ARG A 44 -2.45 -8.90 -4.95
CA ARG A 44 -2.43 -8.35 -6.31
C ARG A 44 -2.19 -6.85 -6.25
N VAL A 45 -1.24 -6.35 -7.02
CA VAL A 45 -0.87 -4.94 -7.08
C VAL A 45 -1.37 -4.37 -8.41
N GLU A 46 -2.28 -3.39 -8.35
CA GLU A 46 -2.70 -2.62 -9.52
C GLU A 46 -1.59 -1.65 -9.90
N SER A 47 -1.09 -1.81 -11.11
CA SER A 47 0.26 -1.41 -11.44
C SER A 47 0.43 0.08 -11.72
N GLY A 48 -0.67 0.82 -11.89
CA GLY A 48 -0.67 2.28 -12.07
C GLY A 48 0.49 2.82 -12.91
N GLY A 49 0.82 2.15 -14.03
CA GLY A 49 1.96 2.51 -14.87
C GLY A 49 2.99 1.40 -15.15
N LEU A 50 2.95 0.22 -14.51
CA LEU A 50 3.88 -0.90 -14.82
C LEU A 50 3.46 -1.73 -16.06
N GLY A 51 2.39 -1.35 -16.76
CA GLY A 51 1.91 -2.00 -17.98
C GLY A 51 1.25 -3.39 -17.80
N ARG A 52 1.50 -4.11 -16.70
CA ARG A 52 0.90 -5.42 -16.38
C ARG A 52 0.55 -5.52 -14.89
N PRO A 53 -0.43 -6.36 -14.50
CA PRO A 53 -0.66 -6.67 -13.08
C PRO A 53 0.58 -7.34 -12.48
N SER A 54 0.95 -6.93 -11.28
CA SER A 54 2.02 -7.56 -10.50
C SER A 54 1.42 -8.22 -9.25
N PHE A 55 2.13 -9.19 -8.72
CA PHE A 55 1.78 -9.90 -7.50
C PHE A 55 2.89 -9.73 -6.48
N VAL A 56 2.56 -9.84 -5.21
CA VAL A 56 3.52 -9.75 -4.12
C VAL A 56 3.12 -10.72 -3.03
N VAL A 57 4.12 -11.27 -2.34
CA VAL A 57 3.87 -12.05 -1.13
C VAL A 57 3.78 -11.10 0.04
N VAL A 58 2.64 -11.12 0.71
CA VAL A 58 2.30 -10.23 1.80
C VAL A 58 2.40 -11.03 3.09
N GLU A 59 3.16 -10.51 4.05
CA GLU A 59 3.29 -11.11 5.38
C GLU A 59 2.19 -10.55 6.29
N CYS A 60 1.45 -11.44 6.95
CA CYS A 60 0.37 -11.07 7.85
C CYS A 60 0.89 -10.89 9.28
N ALA A 61 1.20 -9.66 9.69
CA ALA A 61 1.59 -9.36 11.06
C ALA A 61 0.39 -9.50 12.00
N ASP A 62 0.51 -10.33 13.05
CA ASP A 62 -0.56 -10.63 14.01
C ASP A 62 -1.88 -11.09 13.34
N GLY A 63 -1.76 -11.81 12.22
CA GLY A 63 -2.91 -12.26 11.42
C GLY A 63 -3.63 -11.15 10.65
N ARG A 64 -3.06 -9.94 10.60
CA ARG A 64 -3.62 -8.80 9.86
C ARG A 64 -2.88 -8.62 8.55
N ILE A 65 -3.66 -8.47 7.48
CA ILE A 65 -3.14 -8.08 6.18
C ILE A 65 -2.71 -6.60 6.26
N PRO A 66 -1.50 -6.25 5.79
CA PRO A 66 -1.07 -4.88 5.59
C PRO A 66 -2.13 -4.02 4.90
N ALA A 67 -2.40 -2.86 5.47
CA ALA A 67 -3.28 -1.87 4.88
C ALA A 67 -2.60 -1.13 3.72
N ALA A 68 -1.26 -1.15 3.65
CA ALA A 68 -0.50 -0.54 2.57
C ALA A 68 0.81 -1.30 2.25
N LEU A 69 1.24 -1.16 1.00
CA LEU A 69 2.54 -1.59 0.50
C LEU A 69 3.32 -0.37 0.02
N VAL A 70 4.60 -0.29 0.38
CA VAL A 70 5.47 0.85 0.04
C VAL A 70 6.71 0.35 -0.69
N LEU A 71 6.91 0.84 -1.91
CA LEU A 71 8.14 0.67 -2.68
C LEU A 71 8.90 1.99 -2.70
N GLU A 72 10.01 2.09 -1.97
CA GLU A 72 10.94 3.22 -2.07
C GLU A 72 11.97 2.95 -3.17
N TYR A 73 12.31 3.98 -3.95
CA TYR A 73 13.29 3.89 -5.02
C TYR A 73 14.07 5.20 -5.18
N GLY A 74 15.23 5.12 -5.84
CA GLY A 74 16.15 6.23 -6.02
C GLY A 74 17.33 6.22 -5.05
N GLU A 75 18.28 7.12 -5.27
CA GLU A 75 19.50 7.21 -4.48
C GLU A 75 19.23 7.68 -3.04
N THR A 76 20.10 7.24 -2.13
CA THR A 76 20.01 7.61 -0.71
C THR A 76 20.62 8.99 -0.52
N ASP A 77 19.80 10.02 -0.67
CA ASP A 77 20.11 11.36 -0.18
C ASP A 77 19.41 11.54 1.18
N ALA A 78 20.21 11.70 2.25
CA ALA A 78 19.71 11.79 3.62
C ALA A 78 18.83 13.03 3.86
N GLU A 79 18.91 14.04 2.99
CA GLU A 79 18.13 15.28 3.11
C GLU A 79 16.86 15.28 2.26
N ARG A 80 16.67 14.30 1.39
CA ARG A 80 15.51 14.22 0.49
C ARG A 80 14.55 13.12 0.91
N THR A 81 13.26 13.43 0.89
CA THR A 81 12.23 12.39 0.93
C THR A 81 12.43 11.47 -0.27
N ARG A 82 12.68 10.18 -0.01
CA ARG A 82 12.85 9.20 -1.08
C ARG A 82 11.58 9.11 -1.92
N PRO A 83 11.71 9.05 -3.25
CA PRO A 83 10.61 8.68 -4.10
C PRO A 83 10.02 7.33 -3.64
N ALA A 84 8.70 7.27 -3.55
CA ALA A 84 7.98 6.09 -3.13
C ALA A 84 6.70 5.92 -3.93
N ARG A 85 6.37 4.66 -4.18
CA ARG A 85 5.07 4.24 -4.67
C ARG A 85 4.34 3.53 -3.54
N VAL A 86 3.13 4.01 -3.25
CA VAL A 86 2.29 3.52 -2.16
C VAL A 86 1.02 2.95 -2.75
N TRP A 87 0.74 1.69 -2.41
CA TRP A 87 -0.54 1.07 -2.69
C TRP A 87 -1.30 0.82 -1.42
N SER A 88 -2.59 1.12 -1.42
CA SER A 88 -3.49 0.88 -0.29
C SER A 88 -4.38 -0.33 -0.58
N LEU A 89 -4.69 -1.08 0.48
CA LEU A 89 -5.61 -2.21 0.42
C LEU A 89 -6.99 -1.71 -0.03
N ALA A 90 -7.39 -2.11 -1.23
CA ALA A 90 -8.70 -1.82 -1.78
C ALA A 90 -9.73 -2.75 -1.16
N ARG A 91 -10.92 -2.21 -0.87
CA ARG A 91 -12.08 -3.04 -0.48
C ARG A 91 -12.53 -3.85 -1.69
N GLY A 92 -12.12 -5.11 -1.76
CA GLY A 92 -12.51 -6.05 -2.81
C GLY A 92 -13.33 -7.21 -2.26
N LYS A 93 -14.20 -7.79 -3.11
CA LYS A 93 -14.94 -9.04 -2.82
C LYS A 93 -14.18 -10.31 -3.25
N GLY A 94 -12.89 -10.18 -3.62
CA GLY A 94 -12.07 -11.28 -4.11
C GLY A 94 -11.44 -12.12 -2.98
N SER A 95 -10.97 -13.32 -3.31
CA SER A 95 -10.27 -14.22 -2.38
C SER A 95 -8.84 -13.78 -2.04
N ALA A 96 -8.25 -12.88 -2.83
CA ALA A 96 -6.92 -12.32 -2.61
C ALA A 96 -7.00 -10.80 -2.37
N PRO A 97 -6.22 -10.25 -1.43
CA PRO A 97 -6.15 -8.81 -1.20
C PRO A 97 -5.69 -8.08 -2.47
N LEU A 98 -6.41 -7.01 -2.81
CA LEU A 98 -6.10 -6.14 -3.93
C LEU A 98 -5.52 -4.83 -3.40
N TYR A 99 -4.37 -4.43 -3.91
CA TYR A 99 -3.71 -3.18 -3.57
C TYR A 99 -3.78 -2.23 -4.76
N ARG A 100 -4.36 -1.05 -4.54
CA ARG A 100 -4.51 0.00 -5.55
C ARG A 100 -3.54 1.13 -5.29
N LEU A 101 -2.95 1.65 -6.37
CA LEU A 101 -2.04 2.78 -6.28
C LEU A 101 -2.77 3.97 -5.67
N SER A 102 -2.25 4.48 -4.55
CA SER A 102 -2.82 5.63 -3.82
C SER A 102 -1.86 6.82 -3.74
N GLY A 103 -0.57 6.58 -3.95
CA GLY A 103 0.43 7.63 -4.07
C GLY A 103 1.61 7.17 -4.91
N ASP A 104 2.14 8.06 -5.74
CA ASP A 104 3.41 7.87 -6.43
C ASP A 104 4.12 9.21 -6.44
N SER A 105 5.24 9.30 -5.74
CA SER A 105 5.99 10.55 -5.67
C SER A 105 7.00 10.72 -6.81
N SER A 106 7.14 9.75 -7.73
CA SER A 106 7.83 10.00 -9.01
C SER A 106 6.99 10.84 -9.97
N SER A 107 5.67 10.81 -9.83
CA SER A 107 4.75 11.59 -10.63
C SER A 107 4.43 12.88 -9.90
N GLY A 108 5.24 13.91 -10.10
CA GLY A 108 4.94 15.29 -9.70
C GLY A 108 3.72 15.92 -10.40
N GLY A 109 2.65 15.16 -10.69
CA GLY A 109 1.42 15.73 -11.24
C GLY A 109 0.47 14.86 -12.07
N TYR A 110 0.51 13.52 -12.05
CA TYR A 110 -0.55 12.73 -12.71
C TYR A 110 -0.97 11.51 -11.89
N VAL A 111 -2.07 11.69 -11.15
CA VAL A 111 -3.01 10.60 -10.85
C VAL A 111 -4.28 10.94 -11.62
N SER A 112 -4.45 10.40 -12.83
CA SER A 112 -5.74 10.48 -13.51
C SER A 112 -6.56 9.23 -13.22
N ALA A 113 -7.82 9.50 -12.84
CA ALA A 113 -8.89 8.64 -12.35
C ALA A 113 -9.11 7.30 -13.08
#